data_AF-A0A453KEJ0-F1
#
_entry.id   AF-A0A453KEJ0-F1
#
_cell.length_a   1.000
_cell.length_b   1.000
_cell.length_c   1.000
_cell.angle_alpha   90.00
_cell.angle_beta   90.00
_cell.angle_gamma   90.00
#
_symmetry.space_group_name_H-M   'P 1'
#
loop_
_entity.id
_entity.type
_entity.pdbx_description
1 polymer ?
#
loop_
_entity_poly.entity_id
_entity_poly.type
_entity_poly.pdbx_seq_one_letter_code
_entity_poly.pdbx_strand_id
1 'polypeptide(L)'
;MHHEFTFTVQDGIDAIEDVIYHTETYDVTTIRASTPMFLMSRKIKSLGVKMVISGEGSDEIFGGYLYFHKAPNKEELHRETCQKIKALHQYDCLRANKATSAWGLEARVPFLDKEFINEAMSIDPEWKMIRPDLGRIEKWMLRKAFDDEEQPFLPKVTVFISNFCYINMLIEQWS
;
A
#
# COMPACT_ATOMS: atom_id res chain seq x y z
N MET A 1 11.55 -6.80 -16.03
CA MET A 1 10.90 -8.11 -16.22
C MET A 1 9.74 -8.18 -15.23
N HIS A 2 8.53 -8.55 -15.65
CA HIS A 2 7.37 -8.67 -14.76
C HIS A 2 7.13 -10.16 -14.45
N HIS A 3 6.80 -10.48 -13.19
CA HIS A 3 6.51 -11.84 -12.75
C HIS A 3 5.09 -11.89 -12.19
N GLU A 4 4.19 -12.53 -12.93
CA GLU A 4 2.83 -12.77 -12.48
C GLU A 4 2.77 -14.11 -11.72
N PHE A 5 2.13 -14.11 -10.55
CA PHE A 5 1.93 -15.31 -9.75
C PHE A 5 0.44 -15.56 -9.57
N THR A 6 0.00 -16.75 -9.94
CA THR A 6 -1.35 -17.25 -9.70
C THR A 6 -1.32 -18.27 -8.57
N PHE A 7 -2.29 -18.18 -7.66
CA PHE A 7 -2.56 -19.21 -6.65
C PHE A 7 -4.01 -19.64 -6.73
N THR A 8 -4.31 -20.87 -6.34
CA THR A 8 -5.66 -21.41 -6.32
C THR A 8 -6.37 -21.08 -5.02
N VAL A 9 -7.70 -21.20 -4.99
CA VAL A 9 -8.46 -21.08 -3.73
C VAL A 9 -7.98 -22.11 -2.71
N GLN A 10 -7.63 -23.32 -3.14
CA GLN A 10 -7.13 -24.36 -2.27
C GLN A 10 -5.77 -23.99 -1.65
N ASP A 11 -4.84 -23.44 -2.44
CA ASP A 11 -3.57 -22.90 -1.90
C ASP A 11 -3.81 -21.85 -0.80
N GLY A 12 -4.85 -21.04 -0.99
CA GLY A 12 -5.28 -20.06 -0.01
C GLY A 12 -5.81 -20.69 1.28
N ILE A 13 -6.68 -21.69 1.16
CA ILE A 13 -7.27 -22.44 2.30
C ILE A 13 -6.18 -23.17 3.09
N ASP A 14 -5.28 -23.86 2.39
CA ASP A 14 -4.21 -24.65 3.00
C ASP A 14 -3.21 -23.76 3.75
N ALA A 15 -3.05 -22.50 3.33
CA ALA A 15 -2.17 -21.54 3.97
C ALA A 15 -2.79 -20.82 5.18
N ILE A 16 -4.09 -20.98 5.47
CA ILE A 16 -4.77 -20.19 6.52
C ILE A 16 -4.14 -20.41 7.89
N GLU A 17 -3.81 -21.65 8.25
CA GLU A 17 -3.22 -21.98 9.55
C GLU A 17 -1.86 -21.31 9.73
N ASP A 18 -0.97 -21.43 8.73
CA ASP A 18 0.33 -20.77 8.73
C ASP A 18 0.19 -19.25 8.77
N VAL A 19 -0.76 -18.68 8.02
CA VAL A 19 -1.01 -17.23 8.00
C VAL A 19 -1.45 -16.75 9.38
N ILE A 20 -2.36 -17.45 10.06
CA ILE A 20 -2.79 -17.10 11.42
C ILE A 20 -1.60 -17.19 12.37
N TYR A 21 -0.80 -18.26 12.28
CA TYR A 21 0.38 -18.45 13.10
C TYR A 21 1.38 -17.29 12.93
N HIS A 22 1.71 -16.92 11.69
CA HIS A 22 2.69 -15.88 11.42
C HIS A 22 2.16 -14.46 11.68
N THR A 23 0.88 -14.20 11.45
CA THR A 23 0.29 -12.87 11.68
C THR A 23 -0.08 -12.63 13.15
N GLU A 24 -0.25 -13.70 13.93
CA GLU A 24 -0.63 -13.69 15.35
C GLU A 24 -1.95 -12.93 15.59
N THR A 25 -2.91 -13.05 14.68
CA THR A 25 -4.23 -12.41 14.79
C THR A 25 -5.34 -13.31 14.29
N TYR A 26 -6.56 -13.04 14.72
CA TYR A 26 -7.80 -13.67 14.25
C TYR A 26 -8.70 -12.69 13.50
N ASP A 27 -8.24 -11.45 13.27
CA ASP A 27 -9.00 -10.46 12.52
C ASP A 27 -9.21 -10.90 11.06
N VAL A 28 -10.48 -11.02 10.67
CA VAL A 28 -10.88 -11.57 9.37
C VAL A 28 -10.33 -10.73 8.21
N THR A 29 -10.29 -9.40 8.36
CA THR A 29 -9.80 -8.49 7.32
C THR A 29 -8.30 -8.69 7.11
N THR A 30 -7.55 -8.78 8.20
CA THR A 30 -6.11 -8.99 8.20
C THR A 30 -5.76 -10.34 7.60
N ILE A 31 -6.40 -11.43 8.04
CA ILE A 31 -6.13 -12.77 7.49
C ILE A 31 -6.39 -12.83 5.99
N ARG A 32 -7.54 -12.30 5.52
CA ARG A 32 -7.88 -12.27 4.08
C ARG A 32 -6.84 -11.53 3.23
N ALA A 33 -6.33 -10.41 3.71
CA ALA A 33 -5.31 -9.64 3.00
C ALA A 33 -3.90 -10.25 3.14
N SER A 34 -3.65 -11.02 4.20
CA SER A 34 -2.32 -11.61 4.50
C SER A 34 -2.06 -12.88 3.70
N THR A 35 -3.08 -13.72 3.46
CA THR A 35 -2.94 -14.96 2.70
C THR A 35 -2.28 -14.79 1.32
N PRO A 36 -2.77 -13.90 0.42
CA PRO A 36 -2.11 -13.71 -0.87
C PRO A 36 -0.69 -13.16 -0.73
N MET A 37 -0.46 -12.25 0.24
CA MET A 37 0.86 -11.67 0.49
C MET A 37 1.86 -12.71 1.01
N PHE A 38 1.43 -13.62 1.86
CA PHE A 38 2.22 -14.74 2.36
C PHE A 38 2.61 -15.69 1.22
N LEU A 39 1.66 -16.09 0.40
CA LEU A 39 1.89 -16.96 -0.76
C LEU A 39 2.83 -16.32 -1.79
N MET A 40 2.64 -15.02 -2.05
CA MET A 40 3.50 -14.24 -2.92
C MET A 40 4.93 -14.13 -2.36
N SER A 41 5.07 -13.85 -1.07
CA SER A 41 6.38 -13.76 -0.40
C SER A 41 7.18 -15.06 -0.50
N ARG A 42 6.51 -16.21 -0.35
CA ARG A 42 7.11 -17.53 -0.57
C ARG A 42 7.70 -17.66 -1.98
N LYS A 43 6.95 -17.23 -3.01
CA LYS A 43 7.40 -17.29 -4.41
C LYS A 43 8.54 -16.32 -4.69
N ILE A 44 8.45 -15.09 -4.22
CA ILE A 44 9.52 -14.09 -4.34
C ILE A 44 10.82 -14.62 -3.72
N LYS A 45 10.73 -15.22 -2.54
CA LYS A 45 11.88 -15.84 -1.89
C LYS A 45 12.49 -16.97 -2.72
N SER A 46 11.66 -17.81 -3.34
CA SER A 46 12.14 -18.89 -4.21
C SER A 46 12.89 -18.40 -5.47
N LEU A 47 12.68 -17.15 -5.87
CA LEU A 47 13.45 -16.48 -6.93
C LEU A 47 14.78 -15.90 -6.43
N GLY A 48 15.14 -16.09 -5.16
CA GLY A 48 16.37 -15.58 -4.56
C GLY A 48 16.32 -14.10 -4.13
N VAL A 49 15.16 -13.45 -4.27
CA VAL A 49 14.96 -12.06 -3.86
C VAL A 49 14.91 -11.97 -2.33
N LYS A 50 15.59 -10.97 -1.76
CA LYS A 50 15.71 -10.76 -0.31
C LYS A 50 14.95 -9.52 0.19
N MET A 51 14.68 -8.56 -0.70
CA MET A 51 14.03 -7.30 -0.35
C MET A 51 13.05 -6.88 -1.45
N VAL A 52 11.96 -6.24 -1.03
CA VAL A 52 10.86 -5.76 -1.87
C VAL A 52 10.38 -4.40 -1.39
N ILE A 53 9.94 -3.56 -2.32
CA ILE A 53 9.33 -2.27 -2.03
C ILE A 53 7.81 -2.41 -2.10
N SER A 54 7.11 -1.90 -1.09
CA SER A 54 5.65 -1.90 -0.99
C SER A 54 5.09 -0.48 -0.84
N GLY A 55 3.87 -0.28 -1.32
CA GLY A 55 3.15 1.00 -1.32
C GLY A 55 2.30 1.29 -0.07
N GLU A 56 2.46 0.49 1.00
CA GLU A 56 1.73 0.68 2.27
C GLU A 56 1.97 2.09 2.84
N GLY A 57 0.95 2.70 3.45
CA GLY A 57 1.00 4.06 4.01
C GLY A 57 0.50 5.15 3.05
N SER A 58 0.41 4.87 1.75
CA SER A 58 -0.04 5.85 0.76
C SER A 58 -1.50 6.28 0.99
N ASP A 59 -2.40 5.35 1.29
CA ASP A 59 -3.82 5.64 1.52
C ASP A 59 -4.05 6.47 2.78
N GLU A 60 -3.26 6.21 3.83
CA GLU A 60 -3.35 6.85 5.12
C GLU A 60 -2.77 8.26 5.11
N ILE A 61 -1.74 8.50 4.30
CA ILE A 61 -1.12 9.82 4.13
C ILE A 61 -1.93 10.72 3.19
N PHE A 62 -2.48 10.16 2.11
CA PHE A 62 -3.11 10.94 1.03
C PHE A 62 -4.63 10.81 0.96
N GLY A 63 -5.28 10.14 1.90
CA GLY A 63 -6.74 10.03 1.94
C GLY A 63 -7.29 9.15 0.82
N GLY A 64 -6.68 7.98 0.60
CA GLY A 64 -6.94 7.14 -0.58
C GLY A 64 -8.15 6.22 -0.49
N TYR A 65 -8.64 5.93 0.72
CA TYR A 65 -9.83 5.09 0.89
C TYR A 65 -11.11 5.79 0.45
N LEU A 66 -12.05 5.01 -0.12
CA LEU A 66 -13.31 5.53 -0.66
C LEU A 66 -14.17 6.31 0.35
N TYR A 67 -14.04 6.06 1.65
CA TYR A 67 -14.79 6.82 2.65
C TYR A 67 -14.30 8.27 2.81
N PHE A 68 -13.08 8.60 2.37
CA PHE A 68 -12.58 9.99 2.35
C PHE A 68 -13.36 10.88 1.37
N HIS A 69 -14.11 10.30 0.41
CA HIS A 69 -15.05 11.06 -0.41
C HIS A 69 -16.14 11.76 0.41
N LYS A 70 -16.41 11.27 1.62
CA LYS A 70 -17.43 11.80 2.54
C LYS A 70 -16.82 12.68 3.63
N ALA A 71 -15.54 13.04 3.53
CA ALA A 71 -14.91 13.95 4.48
C ALA A 71 -15.61 15.32 4.44
N PRO A 72 -16.08 15.86 5.58
CA PRO A 72 -16.90 17.06 5.59
C PRO A 72 -16.10 18.34 5.28
N ASN A 73 -14.81 18.36 5.64
CA ASN A 73 -13.88 19.46 5.41
C ASN A 73 -12.43 18.96 5.48
N LYS A 74 -11.48 19.84 5.14
CA LYS A 74 -10.07 19.51 5.07
C LYS A 74 -9.45 19.23 6.45
N GLU A 75 -9.97 19.84 7.51
CA GLU A 75 -9.52 19.65 8.88
C GLU A 75 -9.85 18.23 9.38
N GLU A 76 -11.07 17.76 9.11
CA GLU A 76 -11.51 16.41 9.46
C GLU A 76 -10.77 15.34 8.63
N LEU A 77 -10.51 15.60 7.34
CA LEU A 77 -9.64 14.74 6.53
C LEU A 77 -8.25 14.64 7.15
N HIS A 78 -7.64 15.77 7.50
CA HIS A 78 -6.31 15.80 8.11
C HIS A 78 -6.27 15.07 9.45
N ARG A 79 -7.29 15.28 10.29
CA ARG A 79 -7.41 14.60 11.58
C ARG A 79 -7.48 13.08 11.40
N GLU A 80 -8.29 12.60 10.47
CA GLU A 80 -8.42 11.17 10.16
C GLU A 80 -7.10 10.59 9.62
N THR A 81 -6.44 11.25 8.66
CA THR A 81 -5.13 10.80 8.15
C THR A 81 -4.07 10.71 9.26
N CYS A 82 -4.01 11.70 10.16
CA CYS A 82 -3.16 11.67 11.35
C CYS A 82 -3.46 10.48 12.28
N GLN A 83 -4.75 10.17 12.49
CA GLN A 83 -5.15 9.01 13.30
C GLN A 83 -4.75 7.70 12.64
N LYS A 84 -4.96 7.57 11.32
CA LYS A 84 -4.61 6.38 10.54
C LYS A 84 -3.11 6.11 10.56
N ILE A 85 -2.28 7.11 10.30
CA ILE A 85 -0.81 6.99 10.37
C ILE A 85 -0.36 6.50 11.76
N LYS A 86 -0.94 7.04 12.85
CA LYS A 86 -0.62 6.60 14.21
C LYS A 86 -1.03 5.16 14.49
N ALA A 87 -2.14 4.71 13.93
CA ALA A 87 -2.67 3.36 14.11
C ALA A 87 -2.04 2.31 13.17
N LEU A 88 -1.28 2.75 12.16
CA LEU A 88 -0.80 1.92 11.05
C LEU A 88 0.07 0.73 11.50
N HIS A 89 0.80 0.88 12.61
CA HIS A 89 1.60 -0.18 13.23
C HIS A 89 0.78 -1.39 13.70
N GLN A 90 -0.53 -1.23 13.92
CA GLN A 90 -1.43 -2.31 14.38
C GLN A 90 -2.08 -3.06 13.22
N TYR A 91 -2.07 -2.49 12.02
CA TYR A 91 -2.81 -2.99 10.86
C TYR A 91 -1.84 -3.30 9.70
N ASP A 92 -1.74 -2.42 8.72
CA ASP A 92 -1.06 -2.68 7.45
C ASP A 92 0.44 -2.95 7.60
N CYS A 93 1.13 -2.22 8.48
CA CYS A 93 2.54 -2.51 8.76
C CYS A 93 2.74 -3.87 9.44
N LEU A 94 1.86 -4.24 10.37
CA LEU A 94 1.93 -5.52 11.06
C LEU A 94 1.77 -6.67 10.06
N ARG A 95 0.75 -6.57 9.22
CA ARG A 95 0.48 -7.54 8.16
C ARG A 95 1.64 -7.65 7.18
N ALA A 96 2.06 -6.53 6.59
CA ALA A 96 3.08 -6.50 5.56
C ALA A 96 4.40 -7.05 6.08
N ASN A 97 4.79 -6.67 7.31
CA ASN A 97 6.02 -7.14 7.93
C ASN A 97 5.96 -8.65 8.24
N LYS A 98 4.90 -9.12 8.92
CA LYS A 98 4.82 -10.52 9.36
C LYS A 98 4.65 -11.49 8.19
N ALA A 99 3.83 -11.15 7.20
CA ALA A 99 3.58 -12.00 6.04
C ALA A 99 4.84 -12.17 5.17
N THR A 100 5.65 -11.12 5.03
CA THR A 100 6.91 -11.18 4.27
C THR A 100 8.04 -11.83 5.08
N SER A 101 8.13 -11.51 6.37
CA SER A 101 9.12 -12.09 7.29
C SER A 101 8.96 -13.60 7.47
N ALA A 102 7.74 -14.14 7.32
CA ALA A 102 7.49 -15.58 7.33
C ALA A 102 8.36 -16.37 6.34
N TRP A 103 8.81 -15.72 5.26
CA TRP A 103 9.69 -16.30 4.24
C TRP A 103 11.07 -15.65 4.21
N GLY A 104 11.43 -14.87 5.23
CA GLY A 104 12.70 -14.15 5.30
C GLY A 104 12.86 -13.15 4.15
N LEU A 105 11.78 -12.46 3.80
CA LEU A 105 11.72 -11.38 2.82
C LEU A 105 11.56 -10.05 3.54
N GLU A 106 12.45 -9.10 3.29
CA GLU A 106 12.38 -7.75 3.89
C GLU A 106 11.47 -6.85 3.04
N ALA A 107 10.40 -6.30 3.63
CA ALA A 107 9.56 -5.31 3.00
C ALA A 107 9.94 -3.89 3.42
N ARG A 108 10.21 -3.01 2.45
CA ARG A 108 10.44 -1.58 2.65
C ARG A 108 9.24 -0.78 2.18
N VAL A 109 8.91 0.28 2.92
CA VAL A 109 7.68 1.07 2.75
C VAL A 109 8.04 2.56 2.64
N PRO A 110 8.45 3.03 1.45
CA PRO A 110 8.98 4.39 1.27
C PRO A 110 8.01 5.50 1.66
N PHE A 111 6.70 5.27 1.52
CA PHE A 111 5.67 6.22 1.96
C PHE A 111 5.72 6.48 3.47
N LEU A 112 6.26 5.55 4.26
CA LEU A 112 6.37 5.68 5.71
C LEU A 112 7.74 6.17 6.16
N ASP A 113 8.59 6.61 5.23
CA ASP A 113 9.80 7.33 5.58
C ASP A 113 9.46 8.60 6.37
N LYS A 114 10.28 8.91 7.37
CA LYS A 114 10.01 10.00 8.30
C LYS A 114 10.06 11.36 7.60
N GLU A 115 11.01 11.57 6.70
CA GLU A 115 11.14 12.82 5.95
C GLU A 115 9.97 12.94 4.99
N PHE A 116 9.63 11.86 4.28
CA PHE A 116 8.47 11.84 3.40
C PHE A 116 7.16 12.14 4.14
N ILE A 117 6.90 11.51 5.30
CA ILE A 117 5.70 11.79 6.10
C ILE A 117 5.66 13.27 6.51
N ASN A 118 6.77 13.82 6.99
CA ASN A 118 6.80 15.22 7.44
C ASN A 118 6.43 16.18 6.31
N GLU A 119 7.03 16.00 5.13
CA GLU A 119 6.71 16.80 3.94
C GLU A 119 5.27 16.57 3.50
N ALA A 120 4.85 15.30 3.35
CA ALA A 120 3.52 14.92 2.90
C ALA A 120 2.41 15.45 3.83
N MET A 121 2.66 15.53 5.14
CA MET A 121 1.70 16.01 6.14
C MET A 121 1.74 17.52 6.36
N SER A 122 2.78 18.21 5.89
CA SER A 122 2.88 19.68 5.93
C SER A 122 2.02 20.38 4.86
N ILE A 123 1.69 19.66 3.78
CA ILE A 123 0.88 20.17 2.67
C ILE A 123 -0.55 20.49 3.14
N ASP A 124 -1.13 21.59 2.63
CA ASP A 124 -2.53 21.95 2.89
C ASP A 124 -3.45 20.76 2.52
N PRO A 125 -4.21 20.22 3.50
CA PRO A 125 -5.09 19.07 3.28
C PRO A 125 -6.14 19.28 2.18
N GLU A 126 -6.42 20.52 1.77
CA GLU A 126 -7.26 20.84 0.60
C GLU A 126 -6.76 20.15 -0.69
N TRP A 127 -5.43 19.96 -0.84
CA TRP A 127 -4.86 19.25 -2.00
C TRP A 127 -5.06 17.73 -1.95
N LYS A 128 -5.39 17.20 -0.77
CA LYS A 128 -5.74 15.79 -0.55
C LYS A 128 -7.25 15.54 -0.63
N MET A 129 -8.06 16.60 -0.55
CA MET A 129 -9.51 16.48 -0.67
C MET A 129 -9.93 16.01 -2.06
N ILE A 130 -10.87 15.09 -2.06
CA ILE A 130 -11.52 14.60 -3.27
C ILE A 130 -12.56 15.62 -3.69
N ARG A 131 -12.40 16.17 -4.89
CA ARG A 131 -13.20 17.29 -5.43
C ARG A 131 -13.65 16.93 -6.84
N PRO A 132 -14.75 16.15 -6.99
CA PRO A 132 -15.25 15.73 -8.29
C PRO A 132 -15.64 16.93 -9.18
N ASP A 133 -16.05 18.04 -8.58
CA ASP A 133 -16.31 19.33 -9.24
C ASP A 133 -15.08 19.88 -9.98
N LEU A 134 -13.88 19.56 -9.50
CA LEU A 134 -12.60 19.94 -10.08
C LEU A 134 -11.90 18.77 -10.79
N GLY A 135 -12.56 17.62 -10.95
CA GLY A 135 -11.98 16.41 -11.51
C GLY A 135 -10.93 15.73 -10.62
N ARG A 136 -10.84 16.08 -9.32
CA ARG A 136 -9.89 15.48 -8.39
C ARG A 136 -10.46 14.19 -7.82
N ILE A 137 -9.72 13.10 -7.99
CA ILE A 137 -10.02 11.77 -7.44
C ILE A 137 -9.12 11.46 -6.23
N GLU A 138 -9.27 10.27 -5.63
CA GLU A 138 -8.42 9.84 -4.53
C GLU A 138 -6.93 9.89 -4.88
N LYS A 139 -6.11 10.34 -3.93
CA LYS A 139 -4.66 10.55 -4.11
C LYS A 139 -4.31 11.47 -5.29
N TRP A 140 -5.19 12.40 -5.68
CA TRP A 140 -4.99 13.30 -6.81
C TRP A 140 -3.61 13.96 -6.83
N MET A 141 -3.18 14.51 -5.70
CA MET A 141 -1.86 15.15 -5.59
C MET A 141 -0.72 14.18 -5.91
N LEU A 142 -0.79 12.96 -5.39
CA LEU A 142 0.23 11.94 -5.65
C LEU A 142 0.24 11.55 -7.12
N ARG A 143 -0.94 11.34 -7.71
CA ARG A 143 -1.08 11.05 -9.15
C ARG A 143 -0.45 12.16 -10.00
N LYS A 144 -0.69 13.42 -9.64
CA LYS A 144 -0.10 14.58 -10.33
C LYS A 144 1.40 14.73 -10.13
N ALA A 145 1.94 14.33 -8.99
CA ALA A 145 3.39 14.33 -8.76
C ALA A 145 4.12 13.33 -9.69
N PHE A 146 3.46 12.26 -10.12
CA PHE A 146 4.00 11.28 -11.07
C PHE A 146 3.51 11.49 -12.52
N ASP A 147 2.74 12.55 -12.79
CA ASP A 147 2.23 12.93 -14.11
C ASP A 147 3.24 13.85 -14.81
N ASP A 148 4.40 13.28 -15.17
CA ASP A 148 5.46 13.97 -15.90
C ASP A 148 5.38 13.62 -17.40
N GLU A 149 5.23 14.63 -18.26
CA GLU A 149 5.13 14.45 -19.71
C GLU A 149 6.50 14.30 -20.39
N GLU A 150 7.56 14.81 -19.78
CA GLU A 150 8.92 14.80 -20.33
C GLU A 150 9.70 13.56 -19.86
N GLN A 151 9.51 13.14 -18.61
CA GLN A 151 10.11 11.93 -18.03
C GLN A 151 9.06 11.11 -17.25
N PRO A 152 8.18 10.37 -17.97
CA PRO A 152 7.11 9.62 -17.33
C PRO A 152 7.66 8.50 -16.44
N PHE A 153 7.50 8.64 -15.12
CA PHE A 153 7.82 7.60 -14.14
C PHE A 153 6.88 6.38 -14.25
N LEU A 154 5.65 6.60 -14.73
CA LEU A 154 4.64 5.56 -14.92
C LEU A 154 3.91 5.75 -16.26
N PRO A 155 3.41 4.68 -16.91
CA PRO A 155 2.53 4.81 -18.05
C PRO A 155 1.29 5.64 -17.69
N LYS A 156 0.87 6.58 -18.55
CA LYS A 156 -0.27 7.50 -18.29
C LYS A 156 -1.56 6.79 -17.87
N VAL A 157 -1.79 5.57 -18.38
CA VAL A 157 -2.94 4.74 -18.00
C VAL A 157 -2.90 4.39 -16.50
N THR A 158 -1.72 4.08 -15.97
CA THR A 158 -1.52 3.70 -14.56
C THR A 158 -1.80 4.84 -13.60
N VAL A 159 -1.49 6.08 -14.00
CA VAL A 159 -1.63 7.27 -13.15
C VAL A 159 -3.09 7.57 -12.77
N PHE A 160 -4.07 7.09 -13.53
CA PHE A 160 -5.50 7.40 -13.32
C PHE A 160 -6.41 6.18 -13.12
N ILE A 161 -5.86 4.97 -12.94
CA ILE A 161 -6.65 3.81 -12.49
C ILE A 161 -6.85 3.85 -10.97
N SER A 162 -7.98 3.32 -10.49
CA SER A 162 -8.33 3.25 -9.05
C SER A 162 -7.28 2.50 -8.21
N ASN A 163 -6.45 1.66 -8.83
CA ASN A 163 -5.44 0.80 -8.19
C ASN A 163 -4.02 1.38 -8.15
N PHE A 164 -3.85 2.71 -8.21
CA PHE A 164 -2.54 3.39 -8.29
C PHE A 164 -1.53 3.05 -7.16
N CYS A 165 -1.99 2.42 -6.07
CA CYS A 165 -1.12 1.85 -5.03
C CYS A 165 -1.55 0.44 -4.58
N TYR A 166 -2.53 -0.17 -5.25
CA TYR A 166 -2.96 -1.53 -4.89
C TYR A 166 -1.92 -2.53 -5.41
N ILE A 167 -1.12 -3.03 -4.47
CA ILE A 167 -0.25 -4.21 -4.53
C ILE A 167 0.40 -4.40 -5.92
N ASN A 168 1.33 -3.50 -6.26
CA ASN A 168 2.45 -3.85 -7.12
C ASN A 168 3.69 -3.86 -6.22
N MET A 169 4.09 -5.06 -5.77
CA MET A 169 5.42 -5.22 -5.17
C MET A 169 6.44 -5.11 -6.30
N LEU A 170 7.11 -3.96 -6.37
CA LEU A 170 8.21 -3.76 -7.30
C LEU A 170 9.40 -4.57 -6.78
N ILE A 171 9.77 -5.61 -7.52
CA ILE A 171 11.00 -6.37 -7.32
C ILE A 171 12.11 -5.60 -8.02
N GLU A 172 12.89 -4.82 -7.26
CA GLU A 172 14.16 -4.32 -7.74
C GLU A 172 15.25 -5.34 -7.41
N GLN A 173 15.80 -5.99 -8.45
CA GLN A 173 17.01 -6.79 -8.31
C GLN A 173 18.20 -5.85 -8.23
N TRP A 174 18.69 -5.60 -7.02
CA TRP A 174 20.00 -4.97 -6.81
C TRP A 174 21.07 -6.07 -6.93
N SER A 175 21.77 -6.10 -8.07
CA SER A 175 22.94 -6.95 -8.34
C SER A 175 24.23 -6.32 -7.83
#